data_AF-A0A6B2GZU1-F1
#
_entry.id   AF-A0A6B2GZU1-F1
#
_cell.length_a   1.000
_cell.length_b   1.000
_cell.length_c   1.000
_cell.angle_alpha   90.00
_cell.angle_beta   90.00
_cell.angle_gamma   90.00
#
_symmetry.space_group_name_H-M   'P 1'
#
loop_
_entity.id
_entity.type
_entity.pdbx_description
1 polymer ?
#
loop_
_entity_poly.entity_id
_entity_poly.type
_entity_poly.pdbx_seq_one_letter_code
_entity_poly.pdbx_strand_id
1 'polypeptide(L)' 'MEFVTPSINNFAYSAIFTLIIVYYVGAFISLIHLIFKTDYDLKERLLWMLVLWLVPILGLIFYWVNWRKRKL' A
#
# COMPACT_ATOMS: atom_id res chain seq x y z
N MET A 1 -22.02 -16.65 -16.14
CA MET A 1 -21.88 -15.76 -14.96
C MET A 1 -21.36 -14.42 -15.44
N GLU A 2 -22.21 -13.55 -15.99
CA GLU A 2 -21.80 -12.24 -16.50
C GLU A 2 -22.92 -11.23 -16.27
N PHE A 3 -23.03 -10.71 -15.05
CA PHE A 3 -23.82 -9.51 -14.76
C PHE A 3 -23.15 -8.72 -13.63
N VAL A 4 -21.88 -8.34 -13.85
CA VAL A 4 -21.28 -7.25 -13.09
C VAL A 4 -21.47 -5.99 -13.94
N THR A 5 -22.47 -5.20 -13.59
CA THR A 5 -22.77 -3.92 -14.25
C THR A 5 -21.51 -3.03 -14.29
N PRO A 6 -21.15 -2.45 -15.44
CA PRO A 6 -19.89 -1.71 -15.62
C PRO A 6 -19.73 -0.51 -14.67
N SER A 7 -20.84 0.06 -14.19
CA SER A 7 -20.84 1.12 -13.17
C SER A 7 -20.29 0.68 -11.82
N ILE A 8 -20.58 -0.54 -11.37
CA ILE A 8 -20.07 -1.11 -10.11
C ILE A 8 -18.57 -1.36 -10.22
N ASN A 9 -18.10 -1.82 -11.37
CA ASN A 9 -16.68 -1.99 -11.62
C ASN A 9 -15.94 -0.65 -11.56
N ASN A 10 -16.42 0.38 -12.25
CA ASN A 10 -15.77 1.70 -12.22
C ASN A 10 -15.76 2.32 -10.82
N PHE A 11 -16.83 2.14 -10.04
CA PHE A 11 -16.89 2.59 -8.65
C PHE A 11 -15.90 1.81 -7.77
N ALA A 12 -15.83 0.49 -7.91
CA ALA A 12 -14.87 -0.34 -7.18
C ALA A 12 -13.42 -0.01 -7.54
N TYR A 13 -13.12 0.19 -8.83
CA TYR A 13 -11.79 0.64 -9.28
C TYR A 13 -11.42 2.00 -8.70
N SER A 14 -12.35 2.96 -8.73
CA SER A 14 -12.14 4.28 -8.13
C SER A 14 -11.88 4.17 -6.63
N ALA A 15 -12.69 3.41 -5.90
CA ALA A 15 -12.52 3.20 -4.47
C ALA A 15 -11.18 2.54 -4.13
N ILE A 16 -10.77 1.50 -4.86
CA ILE A 16 -9.46 0.86 -4.68
C ILE A 16 -8.34 1.84 -4.96
N PHE A 17 -8.44 2.63 -6.04
CA PHE A 17 -7.43 3.62 -6.39
C PHE A 17 -7.32 4.73 -5.34
N THR A 18 -8.44 5.25 -4.84
CA THR A 18 -8.47 6.22 -3.75
C THR A 18 -7.87 5.65 -2.48
N LEU A 19 -8.18 4.40 -2.10
CA LEU A 19 -7.60 3.75 -0.93
C LEU A 19 -6.09 3.60 -1.06
N ILE A 20 -5.59 3.25 -2.25
CA ILE A 20 -4.16 3.19 -2.53
C ILE A 20 -3.50 4.57 -2.36
N ILE A 21 -4.11 5.63 -2.91
CA ILE A 21 -3.60 7.00 -2.76
C ILE A 21 -3.55 7.39 -1.28
N VAL A 22 -4.65 7.21 -0.55
CA VAL A 22 -4.73 7.54 0.88
C VAL A 22 -3.68 6.77 1.68
N TYR A 23 -3.49 5.49 1.37
CA TYR A 23 -2.46 4.66 1.98
C TYR A 23 -1.05 5.24 1.75
N TYR A 24 -0.69 5.56 0.51
CA TYR A 24 0.63 6.12 0.20
C TYR A 24 0.85 7.50 0.81
N VAL A 25 -0.18 8.37 0.78
CA VAL A 25 -0.12 9.69 1.42
C VAL A 25 0.04 9.55 2.93
N GLY A 26 -0.71 8.64 3.56
CA GLY A 26 -0.59 8.36 5.00
C GLY A 26 0.79 7.81 5.37
N ALA A 27 1.36 6.93 4.55
CA ALA A 27 2.71 6.41 4.75
C ALA A 27 3.76 7.53 4.62
N PHE A 28 3.60 8.44 3.64
CA PHE A 28 4.48 9.59 3.45
C PHE A 28 4.40 10.59 4.61
N ILE A 29 3.20 10.92 5.09
CA ILE A 29 3.01 11.77 6.26
C ILE A 29 3.63 11.13 7.51
N SER A 30 3.46 9.81 7.67
CA SER A 30 4.06 9.06 8.78
C SER A 30 5.59 9.11 8.72
N LEU A 31 6.19 8.97 7.54
CA LEU A 31 7.64 9.13 7.34
C LEU A 31 8.11 10.54 7.71
N ILE A 32 7.42 11.59 7.26
CA ILE A 32 7.75 12.97 7.63
C ILE A 32 7.67 13.14 9.15
N HIS A 33 6.60 12.65 9.77
CA HIS A 33 6.42 12.76 11.22
C HIS A 33 7.54 12.07 11.99
N LEU A 34 7.88 10.85 11.57
CA LEU A 34 8.95 10.04 12.16
C LEU A 34 10.34 10.66 11.95
N ILE A 35 10.54 11.40 10.86
CA ILE A 35 11.82 12.05 10.54
C ILE A 35 12.02 13.34 11.33
N PHE A 36 10.97 14.14 11.48
CA PHE A 36 11.08 15.52 11.95
C PHE A 36 10.54 15.76 13.37
N LYS A 37 9.65 14.91 13.88
CA LYS A 37 8.81 15.28 15.04
C LYS A 37 8.84 14.30 16.20
N THR A 38 9.53 13.17 16.08
CA THR A 38 9.59 12.15 17.13
C THR A 38 10.97 12.07 17.77
N ASP A 39 11.02 12.15 19.10
CA ASP A 39 12.19 11.87 19.95
C ASP A 39 12.50 10.37 20.05
N TYR A 40 12.33 9.63 18.96
CA TYR A 40 12.67 8.20 18.91
C TYR A 40 14.18 8.01 18.82
N ASP A 41 14.69 6.98 19.49
CA ASP A 41 16.06 6.54 19.30
C ASP A 41 16.27 6.10 17.83
N LEU A 42 17.51 6.21 17.35
CA LEU A 42 17.83 6.02 15.94
C LEU A 42 17.41 4.63 15.43
N LYS A 43 17.46 3.63 16.31
CA LYS A 43 17.04 2.25 16.04
C LYS A 43 15.52 2.12 15.86
N GLU A 44 14.74 2.75 16.73
CA GLU A 44 13.27 2.72 16.65
C GLU A 44 12.78 3.41 15.38
N ARG A 45 13.42 4.53 15.03
CA ARG A 45 13.14 5.26 13.79
C ARG A 45 13.37 4.39 12.55
N LEU A 46 14.47 3.64 12.52
CA LEU A 46 14.79 2.74 11.43
C LEU A 46 13.78 1.57 11.33
N LEU A 47 13.36 1.03 12.48
CA LEU A 47 12.34 -0.02 12.56
C LEU A 47 10.99 0.45 11.99
N TRP A 48 10.54 1.64 12.38
CA TRP A 48 9.28 2.19 11.88
C TRP A 48 9.31 2.51 10.39
N MET A 49 10.45 2.98 9.86
CA MET A 49 10.63 3.10 8.42
C MET A 49 10.51 1.73 7.74
N LEU A 50 11.16 0.69 8.27
CA LEU A 50 11.11 -0.65 7.69
C LEU A 50 9.69 -1.24 7.71
N VAL A 51 8.93 -1.05 8.80
CA VAL A 51 7.53 -1.49 8.91
C VAL A 51 6.62 -0.78 7.90
N LEU A 52 6.78 0.53 7.72
CA LEU A 52 6.01 1.31 6.74
C LEU A 52 6.25 0.83 5.31
N TRP A 53 7.48 0.42 4.98
CA TRP A 53 7.85 -0.09 3.66
C TRP A 53 7.50 -1.57 3.44
N LEU A 54 7.26 -2.32 4.52
CA LEU A 54 6.97 -3.75 4.45
C LEU A 54 5.66 -4.05 3.71
N VAL A 55 4.63 -3.26 3.96
CA VAL A 55 3.30 -3.41 3.36
C VAL A 55 3.30 -3.26 1.82
N PRO A 56 3.88 -2.20 1.20
CA PRO A 56 3.94 -2.11 -0.25
C PRO A 56 4.82 -3.20 -0.87
N ILE A 57 5.89 -3.63 -0.19
CA ILE A 57 6.75 -4.75 -0.65
C ILE A 57 5.95 -6.05 -0.66
N LEU A 58 5.19 -6.35 0.39
CA LEU A 58 4.32 -7.54 0.44
C LEU A 58 3.26 -7.52 -0.65
N GLY A 59 2.65 -6.36 -0.90
CA GLY A 59 1.69 -6.17 -1.99
C GLY A 59 2.30 -6.49 -3.36
N LEU A 60 3.52 -6.00 -3.62
CA LEU A 60 4.26 -6.26 -4.85
C LEU A 60 4.59 -7.75 -5.02
N ILE A 61 5.07 -8.40 -3.96
CA ILE A 61 5.39 -9.84 -3.96
C ILE A 61 4.13 -10.66 -4.23
N PHE A 62 3.01 -10.34 -3.58
CA PHE A 62 1.76 -11.05 -3.78
C PHE A 62 1.23 -10.88 -5.21
N TYR A 63 1.28 -9.66 -5.76
CA TYR A 63 0.96 -9.41 -7.15
C TYR A 63 1.84 -10.24 -8.09
N TRP A 64 3.15 -10.25 -7.87
CA TRP A 64 4.11 -11.00 -8.67
C TRP A 64 3.83 -12.50 -8.66
N VAL A 65 3.61 -13.10 -7.47
CA VAL A 65 3.33 -14.53 -7.32
C VAL A 65 2.04 -14.90 -8.05
N ASN A 66 0.97 -14.12 -7.90
CA ASN A 66 -0.29 -14.37 -8.60
C ASN A 66 -0.16 -14.16 -10.12
N TRP A 67 0.63 -13.18 -10.56
CA TRP A 67 0.93 -12.99 -11.97
C TRP A 67 1.66 -14.20 -12.58
N ARG A 68 2.67 -14.73 -11.88
CA ARG A 68 3.40 -15.94 -12.28
C ARG A 68 2.48 -17.15 -12.43
N LYS A 69 1.52 -17.33 -11.51
CA LYS A 69 0.55 -18.44 -11.57
C LYS A 69 -0.40 -18.36 -12.76
N ARG A 70 -0.67 -17.17 -13.31
CA ARG A 70 -1.55 -16.99 -14.48
C ARG A 70 -0.85 -17.25 -15.83
N LYS A 71 0.48 -17.33 -15.83
CA LYS A 71 1.30 -17.55 -17.04
C LYS A 71 1.82 -18.99 -17.18
N LEU A 72 1.58 -19.84 -16.19
CA LEU A 72 1.84 -21.28 -16.21
C LEU A 72 0.53 -22.01 -16.50
#